data_AF-A0A7Y2DZG2-F1
#
_entry.id   AF-A0A7Y2DZG2-F1
#
_cell.length_a   1.000
_cell.length_b   1.000
_cell.length_c   1.000
_cell.angle_alpha   90.00
_cell.angle_beta   90.00
_cell.angle_gamma   90.00
#
_symmetry.space_group_name_H-M   'P 1'
#
loop_
_entity.id
_entity.type
_entity.pdbx_description
1 polymer ?
#
loop_
_entity_poly.entity_id
_entity_poly.type
_entity_poly.pdbx_seq_one_letter_code
_entity_poly.pdbx_strand_id
1 'polypeptide(L)'
;MIDAAKVDQPSLFETEKKDEESVKVILFALGEFQSRGFELIDRELPLDRLRGAFKRGTESFGMEEFSDEKIAGILEGIGATVKKIPSYVATHPFRITVSAEIAGHASKVFETEKSRG
;
A
#
# COMPACT_ATOMS: atom_id res chain seq x y z
N MET A 1 35.88 -8.60 -30.65
CA MET A 1 34.65 -9.12 -30.03
C MET A 1 34.51 -8.42 -28.70
N ILE A 2 33.56 -7.50 -28.59
CA ILE A 2 33.23 -6.85 -27.33
C ILE A 2 31.72 -7.04 -27.18
N ASP A 3 31.34 -7.99 -26.34
CA ASP A 3 29.95 -8.20 -25.94
C ASP A 3 29.46 -6.94 -25.21
N ALA A 4 28.59 -6.20 -25.87
CA ALA A 4 27.85 -5.11 -25.26
C ALA A 4 26.84 -5.73 -24.29
N ALA A 5 27.15 -5.65 -23.00
CA ALA A 5 26.22 -5.94 -21.92
C ALA A 5 24.95 -5.10 -22.14
N LYS A 6 23.86 -5.80 -22.47
CA LYS A 6 22.51 -5.24 -22.64
C LYS A 6 22.07 -4.68 -21.29
N VAL A 7 22.13 -3.35 -21.15
CA VAL A 7 21.67 -2.64 -19.97
C VAL A 7 20.15 -2.67 -19.99
N ASP A 8 19.57 -3.50 -19.13
CA ASP A 8 18.13 -3.58 -18.92
C ASP A 8 17.70 -2.33 -18.14
N GLN A 9 17.54 -1.22 -18.86
CA GLN A 9 17.04 0.03 -18.28
C GLN A 9 15.51 -0.07 -18.21
N PRO A 10 14.90 -0.12 -17.02
CA PRO A 10 13.45 -0.14 -16.91
C PRO A 10 12.89 1.13 -17.55
N SER A 11 11.92 0.94 -18.44
CA SER A 11 11.30 2.05 -19.15
C SER A 11 10.48 2.90 -18.17
N LEU A 12 10.49 4.23 -18.33
CA LEU A 12 9.69 5.15 -17.49
C LEU A 12 8.22 4.71 -17.36
N PHE A 13 7.68 4.09 -18.42
CA PHE A 13 6.30 3.59 -18.49
C PHE A 13 6.04 2.35 -17.62
N GLU A 14 7.06 1.54 -17.32
CA GLU A 14 6.92 0.39 -16.42
C GLU A 14 6.93 0.83 -14.96
N THR A 15 7.58 1.95 -14.63
CA THR A 15 7.58 2.53 -13.29
C THR A 15 6.21 3.09 -12.94
N GLU A 16 5.60 3.89 -13.83
CA GLU A 16 4.26 4.47 -13.61
C GLU A 16 3.18 3.38 -13.42
N LYS A 17 3.19 2.33 -14.24
CA LYS A 17 2.25 1.21 -14.10
C LYS A 17 2.43 0.43 -12.80
N LYS A 18 3.67 0.20 -12.38
CA LYS A 18 3.97 -0.48 -11.10
C LYS A 18 3.50 0.34 -9.90
N ASP A 19 3.55 1.66 -10.00
CA ASP A 19 3.06 2.55 -8.96
C ASP A 19 1.53 2.55 -8.91
N GLU A 20 0.83 2.55 -10.04
CA GLU A 20 -0.63 2.41 -10.10
C GLU A 20 -1.13 1.07 -9.52
N GLU A 21 -0.47 -0.04 -9.87
CA GLU A 21 -0.83 -1.35 -9.34
C GLU A 21 -0.57 -1.45 -7.84
N SER A 22 0.57 -0.91 -7.37
CA SER A 22 0.89 -0.85 -5.94
C SER A 22 -0.13 -0.01 -5.16
N VAL A 23 -0.57 1.13 -5.72
CA VAL A 23 -1.66 1.95 -5.17
C VAL A 23 -2.95 1.15 -5.07
N LYS A 24 -3.32 0.43 -6.14
CA LYS A 24 -4.53 -0.41 -6.16
C LYS A 24 -4.49 -1.48 -5.08
N VAL A 25 -3.34 -2.14 -4.87
CA VAL A 25 -3.14 -3.14 -3.80
C VAL A 25 -3.32 -2.51 -2.42
N ILE A 26 -2.73 -1.33 -2.17
CA ILE A 26 -2.88 -0.62 -0.90
C ILE A 26 -4.35 -0.25 -0.65
N LEU A 27 -5.05 0.30 -1.64
CA LEU A 27 -6.47 0.65 -1.52
C LEU A 27 -7.34 -0.60 -1.29
N PHE A 28 -7.07 -1.69 -2.01
CA PHE A 28 -7.74 -2.96 -1.79
C PHE A 28 -7.53 -3.48 -0.36
N ALA A 29 -6.29 -3.49 0.14
CA ALA A 29 -5.97 -3.93 1.49
C ALA A 29 -6.66 -3.08 2.56
N LEU A 30 -6.70 -1.74 2.39
CA LEU A 30 -7.41 -0.85 3.29
C LEU A 30 -8.93 -1.10 3.28
N GLY A 31 -9.52 -1.35 2.10
CA GLY A 31 -10.94 -1.71 1.99
C GLY A 31 -11.24 -3.08 2.61
N GLU A 32 -10.35 -4.06 2.43
CA GLU A 32 -10.44 -5.38 3.07
C GLU A 32 -10.40 -5.26 4.59
N PHE A 33 -9.51 -4.40 5.12
CA PHE A 33 -9.42 -4.12 6.55
C PHE A 33 -10.71 -3.50 7.09
N GLN A 34 -11.30 -2.54 6.38
CA GLN A 34 -12.59 -1.95 6.74
C GLN A 34 -13.74 -2.96 6.69
N SER A 35 -13.75 -3.85 5.69
CA SER A 35 -14.79 -4.87 5.54
C SER A 35 -14.87 -5.84 6.72
N ARG A 36 -13.79 -5.97 7.49
CA ARG A 36 -13.70 -6.78 8.72
C ARG A 36 -14.19 -6.03 9.97
N GLY A 37 -14.75 -4.83 9.82
CA GLY A 37 -15.30 -4.01 10.90
C GLY A 37 -14.32 -3.03 11.54
N PHE A 38 -13.14 -2.81 10.94
CA PHE A 38 -12.14 -1.88 11.48
C PHE A 38 -12.22 -0.52 10.80
N GLU A 39 -12.55 0.52 11.57
CA GLU A 39 -12.61 1.89 11.06
C GLU A 39 -11.20 2.50 10.90
N LEU A 40 -10.96 3.06 9.71
CA LEU A 40 -9.70 3.76 9.35
C LEU A 40 -9.81 5.29 9.46
N ILE A 41 -11.02 5.83 9.38
CA ILE A 41 -11.29 7.27 9.19
C ILE A 41 -10.74 8.06 10.37
N ASP A 42 -9.87 9.02 10.07
CA ASP A 42 -9.27 9.99 11.01
C ASP A 42 -8.64 9.35 12.26
N ARG A 43 -8.27 8.08 12.15
CA ARG A 43 -7.68 7.31 13.24
C ARG A 43 -6.19 7.11 13.00
N GLU A 44 -5.39 7.53 13.97
CA GLU A 44 -3.96 7.24 13.96
C GLU A 44 -3.71 5.77 14.33
N LEU A 45 -3.17 4.99 13.39
CA LEU A 45 -2.88 3.58 13.55
C LEU A 45 -1.39 3.28 13.31
N PRO A 46 -0.76 2.41 14.11
CA PRO A 46 0.56 1.89 13.76
C PRO A 46 0.47 1.04 12.48
N LEU A 47 1.46 1.19 11.60
CA LEU A 47 1.54 0.45 10.34
C LEU A 47 1.49 -1.08 10.54
N ASP A 48 2.07 -1.57 11.64
CA ASP A 48 2.03 -2.97 12.05
C ASP A 48 0.61 -3.58 12.06
N ARG A 49 -0.40 -2.81 12.48
CA ARG A 49 -1.80 -3.29 12.49
C ARG A 49 -2.38 -3.50 11.10
N LEU A 50 -1.81 -2.83 10.10
CA LEU A 50 -2.25 -2.89 8.71
C LEU A 50 -1.41 -3.91 7.91
N ARG A 51 -0.24 -4.33 8.40
CA ARG A 51 0.64 -5.30 7.71
C ARG A 51 -0.08 -6.58 7.30
N GLY A 52 -0.94 -7.11 8.18
CA GLY A 52 -1.71 -8.30 7.86
C GLY A 52 -2.66 -8.09 6.66
N ALA A 53 -3.23 -6.89 6.52
CA ALA A 53 -4.06 -6.53 5.37
C ALA A 53 -3.21 -6.33 4.11
N PHE A 54 -2.07 -5.63 4.22
CA PHE A 54 -1.18 -5.43 3.09
C PHE A 54 -0.61 -6.74 2.53
N LYS A 55 -0.21 -7.66 3.41
CA LYS A 55 0.25 -9.00 3.02
C LYS A 55 -0.81 -9.76 2.20
N ARG A 56 -2.06 -9.78 2.67
CA ARG A 56 -3.16 -10.42 1.93
C ARG A 56 -3.48 -9.68 0.62
N GLY A 57 -3.36 -8.37 0.62
CA GLY A 57 -3.48 -7.55 -0.59
C GLY A 57 -2.44 -7.95 -1.63
N THR A 58 -1.16 -7.99 -1.28
CA THR A 58 -0.09 -8.40 -2.20
C THR A 58 -0.29 -9.85 -2.67
N GLU A 59 -0.68 -10.77 -1.78
CA GLU A 59 -1.00 -12.16 -2.14
C GLU A 59 -2.16 -12.26 -3.14
N SER A 60 -3.22 -11.46 -2.97
CA SER A 60 -4.40 -11.46 -3.86
C SER A 60 -4.08 -10.96 -5.27
N PHE A 61 -3.05 -10.13 -5.40
CA PHE A 61 -2.59 -9.56 -6.68
C PHE A 61 -1.33 -10.26 -7.23
N GLY A 62 -0.85 -11.32 -6.56
CA GLY A 62 0.35 -12.05 -7.00
C GLY A 62 1.65 -11.22 -6.93
N MET A 63 1.70 -10.23 -6.02
CA MET A 63 2.86 -9.36 -5.82
C MET A 63 3.71 -9.79 -4.61
N GLU A 64 4.98 -9.41 -4.62
CA GLU A 64 5.86 -9.55 -3.45
C GLU A 64 5.38 -8.66 -2.29
N GLU A 65 5.59 -9.11 -1.04
CA GLU A 65 5.25 -8.34 0.15
C GLU A 65 5.97 -6.98 0.14
N PHE A 66 5.22 -5.91 0.39
CA PHE A 66 5.78 -4.56 0.43
C PHE A 66 6.50 -4.31 1.76
N SER A 67 7.65 -3.64 1.69
CA SER A 67 8.34 -3.15 2.89
C SER A 67 7.54 -2.02 3.56
N ASP A 68 7.81 -1.79 4.84
CA ASP A 68 7.19 -0.70 5.60
C ASP A 68 7.40 0.67 4.92
N GLU A 69 8.61 0.93 4.42
CA GLU A 69 8.95 2.17 3.72
C GLU A 69 8.16 2.31 2.41
N LYS A 70 8.01 1.21 1.65
CA LYS A 70 7.24 1.22 0.41
C LYS A 70 5.78 1.50 0.69
N ILE A 71 5.20 0.85 1.70
CA ILE A 71 3.81 1.08 2.11
C ILE A 71 3.61 2.52 2.55
N ALA A 72 4.50 3.03 3.41
CA ALA A 72 4.48 4.41 3.87
C ALA A 72 4.53 5.40 2.70
N GLY A 73 5.43 5.20 1.73
CA GLY A 73 5.54 6.06 0.55
C GLY A 73 4.30 6.04 -0.33
N ILE A 74 3.69 4.86 -0.55
CA ILE A 74 2.45 4.76 -1.33
C ILE A 74 1.30 5.45 -0.60
N LEU A 75 1.16 5.23 0.72
CA LEU A 75 0.13 5.85 1.55
C LEU A 75 0.24 7.37 1.54
N GLU A 76 1.46 7.91 1.69
CA GLU A 76 1.72 9.35 1.55
C GLU A 76 1.37 9.85 0.14
N GLY A 77 1.74 9.10 -0.90
CA GLY A 77 1.45 9.43 -2.30
C GLY A 77 -0.05 9.50 -2.64
N ILE A 78 -0.90 8.71 -1.96
CA ILE A 78 -2.37 8.76 -2.10
C ILE A 78 -3.03 9.76 -1.15
N GLY A 79 -2.25 10.55 -0.41
CA GLY A 79 -2.73 11.62 0.46
C GLY A 79 -3.01 11.22 1.92
N ALA A 80 -2.58 10.04 2.36
CA ALA A 80 -2.65 9.67 3.78
C ALA A 80 -1.56 10.41 4.58
N THR A 81 -1.85 10.70 5.84
CA THR A 81 -0.84 11.28 6.74
C THR A 81 0.03 10.17 7.30
N VAL A 82 1.33 10.23 7.03
CA VAL A 82 2.33 9.28 7.53
C VAL A 82 3.28 10.00 8.47
N LYS A 83 3.37 9.56 9.73
CA LYS A 83 4.34 10.06 10.70
C LYS A 83 5.35 8.97 11.01
N LYS A 84 6.63 9.26 10.76
CA LYS A 84 7.72 8.37 11.17
C LYS A 84 8.12 8.67 12.62
N ILE A 85 7.98 7.70 13.51
CA ILE A 85 8.46 7.75 14.88
C ILE A 85 9.88 7.18 14.98
N PRO A 86 10.71 7.61 15.96
CA PRO A 86 12.06 7.09 16.08
C PRO A 86 12.09 5.57 16.33
N SER A 87 13.02 4.86 15.69
CA SER A 87 13.11 3.40 15.72
C SER A 87 13.41 2.80 17.10
N TYR A 88 13.98 3.59 18.03
CA TYR A 88 14.16 3.17 19.42
C TYR A 88 12.84 3.14 20.22
N VAL A 89 11.74 3.64 19.66
CA VAL A 89 10.40 3.65 20.28
C VAL A 89 9.53 2.51 19.77
N ALA A 90 9.72 2.06 18.53
CA ALA A 90 8.91 1.01 17.92
C ALA A 90 9.63 0.26 16.79
N THR A 91 9.40 -1.04 16.69
CA THR A 91 9.89 -1.92 15.61
C THR A 91 9.37 -1.50 14.24
N HIS A 92 8.13 -1.01 14.17
CA HIS A 92 7.48 -0.50 12.95
C HIS A 92 7.28 1.01 13.12
N PRO A 93 8.19 1.85 12.62
CA PRO A 93 8.29 3.25 13.01
C PRO A 93 7.29 4.15 12.28
N PHE A 94 6.15 3.64 11.79
CA PHE A 94 5.20 4.43 11.01
C PHE A 94 3.82 4.46 11.66
N ARG A 95 3.27 5.67 11.80
CA ARG A 95 1.89 5.94 12.20
C ARG A 95 1.15 6.51 11.01
N ILE A 96 0.03 5.89 10.66
CA ILE A 96 -0.78 6.20 9.48
C ILE A 96 -2.10 6.77 9.95
N THR A 97 -2.53 7.87 9.34
CA THR A 97 -3.89 8.39 9.46
C THR A 97 -4.48 8.53 8.06
N VAL A 98 -5.64 7.94 7.84
CA VAL A 98 -6.31 7.89 6.54
C VAL A 98 -7.54 8.80 6.60
N SER A 99 -7.70 9.68 5.61
CA SER A 99 -8.87 10.56 5.53
C SER A 99 -10.14 9.79 5.15
N ALA A 100 -11.31 10.37 5.42
CA ALA A 100 -12.59 9.81 5.01
C ALA A 100 -12.67 9.56 3.48
N GLU A 101 -12.03 10.40 2.68
CA GLU A 101 -11.97 10.27 1.22
C GLU A 101 -11.24 8.99 0.80
N ILE A 102 -10.02 8.77 1.32
CA ILE A 102 -9.22 7.58 1.01
C ILE A 102 -9.90 6.32 1.56
N ALA A 103 -10.46 6.38 2.76
CA ALA A 103 -11.21 5.28 3.36
C ALA A 103 -12.42 4.89 2.49
N GLY A 104 -13.18 5.87 2.02
CA GLY A 104 -14.30 5.66 1.11
C GLY A 104 -13.86 5.11 -0.25
N HIS A 105 -12.75 5.60 -0.80
CA HIS A 105 -12.19 5.09 -2.05
C HIS A 105 -11.72 3.63 -1.90
N ALA A 106 -11.01 3.31 -0.82
CA ALA A 106 -10.55 1.97 -0.51
C ALA A 106 -11.71 0.96 -0.42
N SER A 107 -12.81 1.34 0.24
CA SER A 107 -14.02 0.50 0.31
C SER A 107 -14.58 0.19 -1.08
N LYS A 108 -14.67 1.19 -1.97
CA LYS A 108 -15.14 0.99 -3.35
C LYS A 108 -14.22 0.09 -4.16
N VAL A 109 -12.90 0.25 -4.04
CA VAL A 109 -11.91 -0.61 -4.71
C VAL A 109 -12.09 -2.06 -4.25
N PHE A 110 -12.19 -2.28 -2.94
CA PHE A 110 -12.41 -3.62 -2.39
C PHE A 110 -13.72 -4.26 -2.88
N GLU A 111 -14.83 -3.53 -2.87
CA GLU A 111 -16.12 -4.03 -3.38
C GLU A 111 -16.07 -4.37 -4.88
N THR A 112 -15.39 -3.53 -5.67
CA THR A 112 -15.23 -3.73 -7.11
C THR A 112 -14.42 -4.99 -7.41
N GLU A 113 -13.29 -5.20 -6.73
CA GLU A 113 -12.43 -6.36 -6.94
C GLU A 113 -13.04 -7.64 -6.38
N LYS A 114 -13.75 -7.55 -5.23
CA LYS A 114 -14.52 -8.68 -4.67
C LYS A 114 -15.64 -9.13 -5.60
N SER A 115 -16.25 -8.23 -6.36
CA SER A 115 -17.31 -8.57 -7.32
C SER A 115 -16.79 -9.18 -8.63
N ARG A 116 -15.46 -9.16 -8.86
CA ARG A 116 -14.80 -9.69 -10.06
C ARG A 116 -14.25 -11.10 -9.88
N GLY A 117 -13.99 -11.53 -8.64
CA GLY A 117 -13.57 -12.87 -8.27
C GLY A 117 -14.74 -13.75 -7.86
#